data_AF-A0AAJ2JWF1-F1
#
_entry.id   AF-A0AAJ2JWF1-F1
#
_cell.length_a   1.000
_cell.length_b   1.000
_cell.length_c   1.000
_cell.angle_alpha   90.00
_cell.angle_beta   90.00
_cell.angle_gamma   90.00
#
_symmetry.space_group_name_H-M   'P 1'
#
loop_
_entity.id
_entity.type
_entity.pdbx_description
1 polymer ?
#
loop_
_entity_poly.entity_id
_entity_poly.type
_entity_poly.pdbx_seq_one_letter_code
_entity_poly.pdbx_strand_id
1 'polypeptide(L)'
;MGKSTSPSTRAKKTKQSARSQSASPVRSDSIAAEREQQQETKETREKQVDSSRVILKESELYAPIKTYFEAIGYHVRGEVRHCDMVAIRPDAPEAEPIIIELKSSFNVTLLLQALDRLKLSSTVYVAVAKKKATRSSHPVSGLRQLCERLGLGFLLVTFYKRKAPFVEAICHPPGWVEQADQAVYKPKPVRPSKTRAARLVREFHARSGDYNVGGTTKQPLVTAYREKALRVANVLEEGPLRAAVVRSRAGVGDAASILQKNYYGWFERQSRGIYALTSEGKAAIAQYANILAQLPGLSP
;
A
#
# COMPACT_ATOMS: atom_id res chain seq x y z
N MET A 1 21.37 -31.51 86.31
CA MET A 1 21.75 -32.78 86.99
C MET A 1 20.50 -33.66 86.99
N GLY A 2 20.34 -34.57 86.02
CA GLY A 2 20.53 -36.03 86.17
C GLY A 2 19.40 -36.61 87.05
N LYS A 3 18.50 -37.51 86.63
CA LYS A 3 18.61 -38.73 85.82
C LYS A 3 17.19 -39.18 85.38
N SER A 4 16.97 -39.47 84.10
CA SER A 4 16.64 -40.79 83.51
C SER A 4 15.54 -41.63 84.18
N THR A 5 14.50 -42.01 83.42
CA THR A 5 14.29 -43.39 82.90
C THR A 5 12.92 -43.50 82.19
N SER A 6 12.94 -43.92 80.93
CA SER A 6 11.84 -44.56 80.19
C SER A 6 11.76 -46.05 80.60
N PRO A 7 10.96 -46.97 79.99
CA PRO A 7 9.95 -46.85 78.92
C PRO A 7 8.69 -47.73 79.17
N SER A 8 7.75 -47.80 78.20
CA SER A 8 7.16 -49.06 77.67
C SER A 8 5.70 -48.92 77.18
N THR A 9 5.56 -48.96 75.85
CA THR A 9 4.68 -49.85 75.04
C THR A 9 3.21 -50.13 75.43
N ARG A 10 2.29 -49.82 74.49
CA ARG A 10 1.56 -50.80 73.63
C ARG A 10 0.08 -50.44 73.34
N ALA A 11 -0.22 -50.42 72.04
CA ALA A 11 -1.47 -50.77 71.33
C ALA A 11 -2.82 -50.11 71.71
N LYS A 12 -3.42 -49.42 70.73
CA LYS A 12 -4.88 -49.34 70.58
C LYS A 12 -5.31 -49.84 69.21
N LYS A 13 -6.30 -50.75 69.26
CA LYS A 13 -7.04 -51.37 68.17
C LYS A 13 -7.91 -50.36 67.40
N THR A 14 -7.93 -50.54 66.09
CA THR A 14 -9.07 -50.64 65.17
C THR A 14 -10.34 -49.83 65.45
N LYS A 15 -10.75 -49.01 64.48
CA LYS A 15 -12.12 -48.99 63.96
C LYS A 15 -12.17 -48.42 62.54
N GLN A 16 -12.57 -49.27 61.60
CA GLN A 16 -13.00 -48.92 60.26
C GLN A 16 -14.27 -48.07 60.32
N SER A 17 -14.35 -47.03 59.49
CA SER A 17 -15.60 -46.48 59.00
C SER A 17 -15.44 -46.28 57.50
N ALA A 18 -16.11 -47.15 56.75
CA ALA A 18 -16.21 -47.08 55.30
C ALA A 18 -17.14 -45.92 54.91
N ARG A 19 -16.61 -44.95 54.16
CA ARG A 19 -17.43 -44.01 53.39
C ARG A 19 -17.09 -44.19 51.93
N SER A 20 -18.03 -44.80 51.22
CA SER A 20 -18.07 -44.95 49.78
C SER A 20 -17.90 -43.61 49.07
N GLN A 21 -16.85 -43.48 48.26
CA GLN A 21 -16.78 -42.46 47.21
C GLN A 21 -16.64 -43.19 45.87
N SER A 22 -17.72 -43.15 45.10
CA SER A 22 -17.77 -43.51 43.68
C SER A 22 -16.93 -42.49 42.90
N ALA A 23 -15.71 -42.89 42.52
CA ALA A 23 -14.92 -42.14 41.56
C ALA A 23 -15.51 -42.36 40.15
N SER A 24 -16.18 -41.33 39.62
CA SER A 24 -16.60 -41.28 38.22
C SER A 24 -15.40 -40.88 37.35
N PRO A 25 -15.02 -41.62 36.31
CA PRO A 25 -13.90 -41.27 35.44
C PRO A 25 -14.42 -40.36 34.33
N VAL A 26 -14.51 -39.04 34.57
CA VAL A 26 -15.01 -38.09 33.55
C VAL A 26 -14.11 -36.85 33.40
N ARG A 27 -12.88 -36.87 33.95
CA ARG A 27 -11.96 -35.70 33.90
C ARG A 27 -10.71 -35.87 33.05
N SER A 28 -10.45 -37.05 32.48
CA SER A 28 -9.30 -37.28 31.60
C SER A 28 -9.58 -36.85 30.16
N ASP A 29 -10.79 -37.13 29.66
CA ASP A 29 -11.08 -37.03 28.22
C ASP A 29 -11.31 -35.58 27.77
N SER A 30 -11.81 -34.72 28.66
CA SER A 30 -12.02 -33.30 28.36
C SER A 30 -10.71 -32.51 28.24
N ILE A 31 -9.68 -32.88 29.02
CA ILE A 31 -8.36 -32.24 28.99
C ILE A 31 -7.57 -32.70 27.76
N ALA A 32 -7.75 -33.96 27.34
CA ALA A 32 -7.16 -34.48 26.11
C ALA A 32 -7.75 -33.80 24.87
N ALA A 33 -9.08 -33.66 24.79
CA ALA A 33 -9.77 -33.01 23.69
C ALA A 33 -9.43 -31.51 23.56
N GLU A 34 -9.31 -30.78 24.68
CA GLU A 34 -8.87 -29.37 24.64
C GLU A 34 -7.40 -29.23 24.22
N ARG A 35 -6.52 -30.17 24.59
CA ARG A 35 -5.12 -30.17 24.17
C ARG A 35 -4.95 -30.53 22.70
N GLU A 36 -5.73 -31.47 22.19
CA GLU A 36 -5.77 -31.81 20.77
C GLU A 36 -6.33 -30.66 19.93
N GLN A 37 -7.42 -30.00 20.35
CA GLN A 37 -7.94 -28.81 19.65
C GLN A 37 -6.96 -27.62 19.71
N GLN A 38 -6.24 -27.44 20.82
CA GLN A 38 -5.17 -26.43 20.93
C GLN A 38 -3.94 -26.79 20.08
N GLN A 39 -3.61 -28.07 19.94
CA GLN A 39 -2.54 -28.53 19.04
C GLN A 39 -2.94 -28.43 17.57
N GLU A 40 -4.18 -28.76 17.19
CA GLU A 40 -4.70 -28.61 15.83
C GLU A 40 -4.80 -27.15 15.41
N THR A 41 -5.28 -26.26 16.29
CA THR A 41 -5.32 -24.81 15.99
C THR A 41 -3.94 -24.20 15.92
N LYS A 42 -2.97 -24.69 16.70
CA LYS A 42 -1.57 -24.24 16.67
C LYS A 42 -0.81 -24.79 15.47
N GLU A 43 -0.98 -26.05 15.10
CA GLU A 43 -0.43 -26.63 13.87
C GLU A 43 -1.06 -25.99 12.62
N THR A 44 -2.36 -25.67 12.65
CA THR A 44 -3.03 -24.97 11.54
C THR A 44 -2.49 -23.54 11.43
N ARG A 45 -2.23 -22.85 12.55
CA ARG A 45 -1.53 -21.55 12.59
C ARG A 45 -0.09 -21.62 12.11
N GLU A 46 0.67 -22.65 12.52
CA GLU A 46 2.08 -22.83 12.15
C GLU A 46 2.24 -23.24 10.67
N LYS A 47 1.35 -24.09 10.14
CA LYS A 47 1.24 -24.41 8.70
C LYS A 47 0.83 -23.18 7.87
N GLN A 48 0.11 -22.21 8.46
CA GLN A 48 -0.27 -20.95 7.80
C GLN A 48 0.89 -19.94 7.70
N VAL A 49 1.89 -20.04 8.59
CA VAL A 49 3.02 -19.08 8.67
C VAL A 49 4.14 -19.37 7.66
N ASP A 50 4.31 -20.60 7.18
CA ASP A 50 5.51 -21.01 6.42
C ASP A 50 5.33 -21.13 4.88
N SER A 51 4.37 -20.41 4.30
CA SER A 51 4.15 -20.39 2.84
C SER A 51 4.38 -19.02 2.18
N SER A 52 5.03 -18.10 2.89
CA SER A 52 5.33 -16.75 2.38
C SER A 52 6.40 -16.76 1.28
N ARG A 53 6.16 -16.05 0.19
CA ARG A 53 7.14 -15.81 -0.88
C ARG A 53 7.98 -14.56 -0.57
N VAL A 54 9.25 -14.57 -0.93
CA VAL A 54 10.13 -13.40 -0.85
C VAL A 54 9.76 -12.41 -1.96
N ILE A 55 9.46 -11.15 -1.60
CA ILE A 55 9.35 -10.07 -2.58
C ILE A 55 10.73 -9.68 -3.06
N LEU A 56 10.89 -9.59 -4.38
CA LEU A 56 12.13 -9.17 -5.02
C LEU A 56 12.10 -7.70 -5.42
N LYS A 57 10.91 -7.12 -5.67
CA LYS A 57 10.77 -5.72 -6.11
C LYS A 57 9.65 -4.97 -5.38
N GLU A 58 9.89 -3.70 -5.09
CA GLU A 58 8.90 -2.78 -4.51
C GLU A 58 7.62 -2.69 -5.34
N SER A 59 7.75 -2.78 -6.67
CA SER A 59 6.63 -2.79 -7.61
C SER A 59 5.64 -3.95 -7.41
N GLU A 60 6.04 -5.04 -6.74
CA GLU A 60 5.12 -6.14 -6.40
C GLU A 60 4.08 -5.72 -5.34
N LEU A 61 4.36 -4.68 -4.54
CA LEU A 61 3.43 -4.15 -3.53
C LEU A 61 2.26 -3.38 -4.15
N TYR A 62 2.47 -2.81 -5.34
CA TYR A 62 1.53 -1.90 -5.97
C TYR A 62 0.16 -2.54 -6.23
N ALA A 63 0.13 -3.68 -6.93
CA ALA A 63 -1.12 -4.31 -7.36
C ALA A 63 -2.02 -4.76 -6.19
N PRO A 64 -1.50 -5.41 -5.12
CA PRO A 64 -2.31 -5.75 -3.94
C PRO A 64 -2.94 -4.54 -3.25
N ILE A 65 -2.16 -3.46 -3.09
CA ILE A 65 -2.63 -2.24 -2.40
C ILE A 65 -3.65 -1.50 -3.26
N LYS A 66 -3.43 -1.43 -4.58
CA LYS A 66 -4.39 -0.89 -5.53
C LYS A 66 -5.72 -1.62 -5.44
N THR A 67 -5.68 -2.96 -5.49
CA THR A 67 -6.88 -3.80 -5.35
C THR A 67 -7.60 -3.56 -4.02
N TYR A 68 -6.85 -3.45 -2.92
CA TYR A 68 -7.41 -3.17 -1.59
C TYR A 68 -8.19 -1.85 -1.54
N PHE A 69 -7.62 -0.75 -2.06
CA PHE A 69 -8.30 0.55 -2.06
C PHE A 69 -9.41 0.65 -3.11
N GLU A 70 -9.26 0.00 -4.27
CA GLU A 70 -10.32 -0.06 -5.29
C GLU A 70 -11.55 -0.83 -4.78
N ALA A 71 -11.35 -1.90 -4.00
CA ALA A 71 -12.43 -2.66 -3.39
C ALA A 71 -13.28 -1.85 -2.39
N ILE A 72 -12.70 -0.80 -1.80
CA ILE A 72 -13.40 0.14 -0.90
C ILE A 72 -13.78 1.46 -1.58
N GLY A 73 -13.81 1.48 -2.92
CA GLY A 73 -14.41 2.56 -3.72
C GLY A 73 -13.48 3.70 -4.11
N TYR A 74 -12.17 3.52 -4.05
CA TYR A 74 -11.22 4.54 -4.51
C TYR A 74 -10.72 4.27 -5.93
N HIS A 75 -10.45 5.32 -6.70
CA HIS A 75 -9.57 5.22 -7.86
C HIS A 75 -8.13 5.42 -7.42
N VAL A 76 -7.23 4.56 -7.89
CA VAL A 76 -5.82 4.55 -7.51
C VAL A 76 -4.96 4.77 -8.74
N ARG A 77 -3.94 5.63 -8.61
CA ARG A 77 -2.94 5.89 -9.66
C ARG A 77 -1.54 5.99 -9.05
N GLY A 78 -0.56 5.47 -9.77
CA GLY A 78 0.84 5.42 -9.32
C GLY A 78 1.65 6.63 -9.70
N GLU A 79 2.70 6.92 -8.92
CA GLU A 79 3.73 7.92 -9.23
C GLU A 79 3.17 9.32 -9.55
N VAL A 80 2.20 9.76 -8.75
CA VAL A 80 1.54 11.06 -8.89
C VAL A 80 2.34 12.09 -8.11
N ARG A 81 3.10 12.92 -8.82
CA ARG A 81 4.04 13.91 -8.24
C ARG A 81 4.95 13.32 -7.15
N HIS A 82 5.63 12.23 -7.49
CA HIS A 82 6.56 11.52 -6.61
C HIS A 82 5.92 10.80 -5.41
N CYS A 83 4.59 10.75 -5.32
CA CYS A 83 3.90 9.86 -4.39
C CYS A 83 3.76 8.49 -5.07
N ASP A 84 4.14 7.41 -4.41
CA ASP A 84 4.12 6.08 -5.01
C ASP A 84 2.71 5.68 -5.44
N MET A 85 1.71 5.96 -4.60
CA MET A 85 0.29 5.80 -4.93
C MET A 85 -0.54 6.94 -4.36
N VAL A 86 -1.54 7.36 -5.13
CA VAL A 86 -2.58 8.29 -4.67
C VAL A 86 -3.94 7.63 -4.91
N ALA A 87 -4.84 7.71 -3.93
CA ALA A 87 -6.20 7.20 -4.03
C ALA A 87 -7.21 8.32 -3.78
N ILE A 88 -8.21 8.45 -4.67
CA ILE A 88 -9.28 9.45 -4.58
C ILE A 88 -10.64 8.77 -4.70
N ARG A 89 -11.61 9.20 -3.88
CA ARG A 89 -13.00 8.77 -4.00
C ARG A 89 -13.69 9.49 -5.17
N PRO A 90 -14.22 8.77 -6.17
CA PRO A 90 -14.93 9.40 -7.30
C PRO A 90 -16.25 10.06 -6.87
N ASP A 91 -16.93 9.50 -5.88
CA ASP A 91 -18.20 9.98 -5.34
C ASP A 91 -18.04 11.18 -4.39
N ALA A 92 -16.82 11.44 -3.94
CA ALA A 92 -16.48 12.55 -3.06
C ALA A 92 -15.16 13.22 -3.51
N PRO A 93 -15.14 13.93 -4.65
CA PRO A 93 -13.92 14.50 -5.21
C PRO A 93 -13.29 15.61 -4.35
N GLU A 94 -14.08 16.23 -3.46
CA GLU A 94 -13.62 17.20 -2.46
C GLU A 94 -12.98 16.52 -1.23
N ALA A 95 -13.16 15.20 -1.07
CA ALA A 95 -12.53 14.46 0.00
C ALA A 95 -11.01 14.46 -0.16
N GLU A 96 -10.32 14.42 0.97
CA GLU A 96 -8.88 14.46 0.96
C GLU A 96 -8.29 13.22 0.26
N PRO A 97 -7.29 13.38 -0.64
CA PRO A 97 -6.66 12.24 -1.29
C PRO A 97 -5.90 11.38 -0.27
N ILE A 98 -5.97 10.06 -0.40
CA ILE A 98 -5.07 9.16 0.34
C ILE A 98 -3.75 9.11 -0.39
N ILE A 99 -2.65 9.21 0.36
CA ILE A 99 -1.30 8.98 -0.18
C ILE A 99 -0.74 7.71 0.46
N ILE A 100 -0.16 6.82 -0.36
CA ILE A 100 0.47 5.59 0.11
C ILE A 100 1.91 5.55 -0.40
N GLU A 101 2.86 5.49 0.52
CA GLU A 101 4.29 5.29 0.23
C GLU A 101 4.65 3.81 0.42
N LEU A 102 5.40 3.25 -0.52
CA LEU A 102 5.70 1.83 -0.61
C LEU A 102 7.18 1.56 -0.31
N LYS A 103 7.46 0.50 0.45
CA LYS A 103 8.82 -0.03 0.55
C LYS A 103 8.83 -1.53 0.77
N SER A 104 9.84 -2.21 0.23
CA SER A 104 10.02 -3.65 0.49
C SER A 104 10.18 -3.99 1.97
N SER A 105 10.63 -3.05 2.81
CA SER A 105 10.64 -3.18 4.28
C SER A 105 10.56 -1.81 4.94
N PHE A 106 10.06 -1.81 6.17
CA PHE A 106 9.97 -0.62 7.00
C PHE A 106 11.36 -0.06 7.31
N ASN A 107 11.62 1.19 6.95
CA ASN A 107 12.90 1.86 7.20
C ASN A 107 12.69 3.37 7.36
N VAL A 108 13.76 4.09 7.74
CA VAL A 108 13.71 5.54 7.99
C VAL A 108 13.38 6.32 6.72
N THR A 109 13.85 5.90 5.54
CA THR A 109 13.54 6.56 4.26
C THR A 109 12.04 6.59 3.99
N LEU A 110 11.36 5.44 4.13
CA LEU A 110 9.91 5.34 3.99
C LEU A 110 9.18 6.28 4.97
N LEU A 111 9.65 6.32 6.22
CA LEU A 111 9.06 7.18 7.25
C LEU A 111 9.21 8.66 6.89
N LEU A 112 10.39 9.10 6.48
CA LEU A 112 10.65 10.49 6.09
C LEU A 112 9.82 10.88 4.85
N GLN A 113 9.71 10.01 3.85
CA GLN A 113 8.85 10.23 2.69
C GLN A 113 7.40 10.42 3.12
N ALA A 114 6.85 9.52 3.94
CA ALA A 114 5.47 9.60 4.42
C ALA A 114 5.21 10.87 5.26
N LEU A 115 6.15 11.25 6.12
CA LEU A 115 6.06 12.50 6.88
C LEU A 115 6.07 13.73 5.97
N ASP A 116 6.81 13.71 4.86
CA ASP A 116 6.74 14.77 3.85
C ASP A 116 5.39 14.80 3.14
N ARG A 117 4.73 13.65 2.95
CA ARG A 117 3.38 13.56 2.37
C ARG A 117 2.29 14.12 3.27
N LEU A 118 2.51 14.19 4.59
CA LEU A 118 1.57 14.88 5.50
C LEU A 118 1.37 16.37 5.15
N LYS A 119 2.31 16.99 4.42
CA LYS A 119 2.17 18.35 3.88
C LYS A 119 1.18 18.44 2.71
N LEU A 120 0.78 17.31 2.13
CA LEU A 120 -0.08 17.18 0.96
C LEU A 120 -1.46 16.61 1.31
N SER A 121 -1.52 15.71 2.28
CA SER A 121 -2.75 15.08 2.79
C SER A 121 -2.55 14.69 4.25
N SER A 122 -3.59 14.79 5.08
CA SER A 122 -3.60 14.24 6.44
C SER A 122 -3.87 12.73 6.47
N THR A 123 -4.29 12.14 5.35
CA THR A 123 -4.57 10.71 5.20
C THR A 123 -3.42 10.00 4.46
N VAL A 124 -2.36 9.65 5.21
CA VAL A 124 -1.14 9.02 4.66
C VAL A 124 -0.94 7.63 5.24
N TYR A 125 -0.65 6.66 4.37
CA TYR A 125 -0.25 5.31 4.73
C TYR A 125 1.20 5.04 4.33
N VAL A 126 1.88 4.24 5.14
CA VAL A 126 3.08 3.49 4.71
C VAL A 126 2.69 2.05 4.49
N ALA A 127 3.25 1.42 3.45
CA ALA A 127 2.97 0.02 3.15
C ALA A 127 4.24 -0.78 2.89
N VAL A 128 4.34 -1.95 3.51
CA VAL A 128 5.52 -2.81 3.38
C VAL A 128 5.17 -4.28 3.24
N ALA A 129 6.11 -5.05 2.70
CA ALA A 129 6.02 -6.50 2.67
C ALA A 129 6.17 -7.10 4.07
N LYS A 130 5.33 -8.07 4.41
CA LYS A 130 5.56 -8.95 5.56
C LYS A 130 6.75 -9.85 5.28
N LYS A 131 7.82 -9.69 6.06
CA LYS A 131 9.00 -10.56 6.03
C LYS A 131 8.94 -11.55 7.19
N LYS A 132 9.60 -12.70 7.02
CA LYS A 132 9.84 -13.64 8.12
C LYS A 132 10.63 -12.91 9.21
N ALA A 133 10.14 -12.96 10.45
CA ALA A 133 10.80 -12.28 11.56
C ALA A 133 12.20 -12.84 11.76
N THR A 134 13.17 -11.95 11.79
CA THR A 134 14.58 -12.23 12.13
C THR A 134 14.90 -11.61 13.48
N ARG A 135 16.06 -11.94 14.06
CA ARG A 135 16.54 -11.35 15.31
C ARG A 135 16.68 -9.82 15.26
N SER A 136 16.88 -9.25 14.06
CA SER A 136 16.97 -7.80 13.82
C SER A 136 15.64 -7.15 13.40
N SER A 137 14.56 -7.93 13.31
CA SER A 137 13.26 -7.40 12.91
C SER A 137 12.60 -6.66 14.07
N HIS A 138 12.08 -5.46 13.79
CA HIS A 138 11.25 -4.76 14.75
C HIS A 138 9.88 -5.45 14.89
N PRO A 139 9.33 -5.54 16.12
CA PRO A 139 8.00 -6.09 16.31
C PRO A 139 6.96 -5.19 15.65
N VAL A 140 5.95 -5.80 15.03
CA VAL A 140 4.86 -5.07 14.35
C VAL A 140 4.13 -4.13 15.31
N SER A 141 3.99 -4.51 16.59
CA SER A 141 3.39 -3.65 17.63
C SER A 141 4.19 -2.38 17.90
N GLY A 142 5.53 -2.42 17.80
CA GLY A 142 6.38 -1.24 17.93
C GLY A 142 6.26 -0.32 16.72
N LEU A 143 6.24 -0.90 15.52
CA LEU A 143 6.04 -0.14 14.27
C LEU A 143 4.64 0.51 14.22
N ARG A 144 3.61 -0.22 14.65
CA ARG A 144 2.25 0.30 14.82
C ARG A 144 2.23 1.55 15.70
N GLN A 145 2.79 1.46 16.91
CA GLN A 145 2.83 2.59 17.85
C GLN A 145 3.59 3.80 17.29
N LEU A 146 4.68 3.55 16.55
CA LEU A 146 5.42 4.62 15.87
C LEU A 146 4.54 5.32 14.83
N CYS A 147 3.88 4.58 13.94
CA CYS A 147 2.97 5.13 12.94
C CYS A 147 1.81 5.91 13.58
N GLU A 148 1.18 5.37 14.62
CA GLU A 148 0.11 6.04 15.37
C GLU A 148 0.58 7.37 15.98
N ARG A 149 1.77 7.40 16.60
CA ARG A 149 2.36 8.63 17.15
C ARG A 149 2.71 9.68 16.10
N LEU A 150 2.95 9.26 14.86
CA LEU A 150 3.27 10.14 13.74
C LEU A 150 2.04 10.54 12.91
N GLY A 151 0.87 9.97 13.20
CA GLY A 151 -0.35 10.22 12.42
C GLY A 151 -0.37 9.52 11.06
N LEU A 152 0.32 8.38 10.95
CA LEU A 152 0.38 7.58 9.73
C LEU A 152 -0.44 6.30 9.91
N GLY A 153 -1.10 5.86 8.82
CA GLY A 153 -1.58 4.49 8.71
C GLY A 153 -0.45 3.53 8.33
N PHE A 154 -0.61 2.26 8.68
CA PHE A 154 0.36 1.21 8.37
C PHE A 154 -0.31 -0.01 7.74
N LEU A 155 0.07 -0.31 6.51
CA LEU A 155 -0.37 -1.49 5.77
C LEU A 155 0.76 -2.52 5.71
N LEU A 156 0.40 -3.78 5.95
CA LEU A 156 1.31 -4.91 5.86
C LEU A 156 0.81 -5.90 4.81
N VAL A 157 1.62 -6.15 3.79
CA VAL A 157 1.23 -7.01 2.66
C VAL A 157 1.91 -8.38 2.78
N THR A 158 1.12 -9.43 2.91
CA THR A 158 1.59 -10.82 2.95
C THR A 158 1.50 -11.44 1.56
N PHE A 159 2.62 -11.94 1.04
CA PHE A 159 2.67 -12.64 -0.24
C PHE A 159 2.78 -14.14 -0.01
N TYR A 160 1.88 -14.90 -0.61
CA TYR A 160 1.88 -16.37 -0.54
C TYR A 160 2.44 -16.95 -1.83
N LYS A 161 2.99 -18.18 -1.76
CA LYS A 161 3.47 -18.89 -2.95
C LYS A 161 2.35 -19.31 -3.91
N ARG A 162 1.16 -19.61 -3.39
CA ARG A 162 0.04 -20.23 -4.16
C ARG A 162 -1.32 -19.53 -3.99
N LYS A 163 -1.37 -18.41 -3.27
CA LYS A 163 -2.61 -17.66 -3.00
C LYS A 163 -2.42 -16.20 -3.34
N ALA A 164 -3.53 -15.49 -3.57
CA ALA A 164 -3.52 -14.05 -3.75
C ALA A 164 -2.86 -13.36 -2.54
N PRO A 165 -2.12 -12.26 -2.74
CA PRO A 165 -1.57 -11.48 -1.64
C PRO A 165 -2.67 -10.95 -0.72
N PHE A 166 -2.36 -10.83 0.57
CA PHE A 166 -3.28 -10.30 1.58
C PHE A 166 -2.76 -8.99 2.14
N VAL A 167 -3.60 -7.95 2.15
CA VAL A 167 -3.29 -6.64 2.73
C VAL A 167 -3.96 -6.56 4.09
N GLU A 168 -3.15 -6.34 5.13
CA GLU A 168 -3.60 -6.15 6.51
C GLU A 168 -3.39 -4.69 6.91
N ALA A 169 -4.44 -4.00 7.36
CA ALA A 169 -4.32 -2.67 7.96
C ALA A 169 -3.98 -2.79 9.45
N ILE A 170 -2.72 -2.53 9.80
CA ILE A 170 -2.21 -2.65 11.16
C ILE A 170 -2.67 -1.47 12.03
N CYS A 171 -2.70 -0.27 11.43
CA CYS A 171 -3.38 0.91 11.96
C CYS A 171 -3.80 1.83 10.81
N HIS A 172 -4.74 2.72 11.10
CA HIS A 172 -5.23 3.73 10.18
C HIS A 172 -4.74 5.12 10.59
N PRO A 173 -4.61 6.08 9.64
CA PRO A 173 -4.30 7.46 9.98
C PRO A 173 -5.46 8.09 10.77
N PRO A 174 -5.21 9.21 11.48
CA PRO A 174 -6.25 9.94 12.19
C PRO A 174 -7.43 10.30 11.27
N GLY A 175 -8.66 10.15 11.76
CA GLY A 175 -9.87 10.53 11.03
C GLY A 175 -10.36 9.52 9.99
N TRP A 176 -9.74 8.33 9.86
CA TRP A 176 -10.17 7.29 8.92
C TRP A 176 -11.56 6.69 9.22
N VAL A 177 -11.91 6.52 10.51
CA VAL A 177 -13.23 6.02 10.97
C VAL A 177 -13.67 6.87 12.16
N GLU A 178 -14.97 7.01 12.39
CA GLU A 178 -15.53 7.70 13.58
C GLU A 178 -15.00 7.16 14.91
N GLN A 179 -14.67 5.87 14.97
CA GLN A 179 -14.06 5.23 16.16
C GLN A 179 -12.59 5.62 16.40
N ALA A 180 -11.97 6.40 15.51
CA ALA A 180 -10.62 6.94 15.69
C ALA A 180 -10.50 7.88 16.91
N ASP A 181 -11.62 8.32 17.51
CA ASP A 181 -11.61 9.05 18.77
C ASP A 181 -11.14 8.20 19.98
N GLN A 182 -11.13 6.86 19.84
CA GLN A 182 -10.55 5.93 20.82
C GLN A 182 -9.05 5.68 20.62
N ALA A 183 -8.39 6.36 19.67
CA ALA A 183 -6.96 6.22 19.48
C ALA A 183 -6.18 6.66 20.74
N VAL A 184 -5.31 5.77 21.24
CA VAL A 184 -4.44 6.04 22.40
C VAL A 184 -3.54 7.25 22.17
N TYR A 185 -3.14 7.46 20.91
CA TYR A 185 -2.30 8.57 20.50
C TYR A 185 -3.11 9.53 19.62
N LYS A 186 -3.13 10.81 20.00
CA LYS A 186 -3.76 11.90 19.24
C LYS A 186 -2.67 12.82 18.68
N PRO A 187 -1.97 12.42 17.61
CA PRO A 187 -0.90 13.23 17.02
C PRO A 187 -1.47 14.56 16.56
N LYS A 188 -0.67 15.62 16.68
CA LYS A 188 -1.08 16.96 16.25
C LYS A 188 -1.36 16.92 14.74
N PRO A 189 -2.56 17.32 14.27
CA PRO A 189 -2.87 17.31 12.85
C PRO A 189 -1.89 18.19 12.08
N VAL A 190 -1.19 17.61 11.12
CA VAL A 190 -0.41 18.37 10.15
C VAL A 190 -1.41 18.98 9.17
N ARG A 191 -1.41 20.31 9.05
CA ARG A 191 -2.31 21.00 8.11
C ARG A 191 -1.75 20.89 6.69
N PRO A 192 -2.45 20.22 5.76
CA PRO A 192 -1.99 20.11 4.39
C PRO A 192 -1.98 21.48 3.71
N SER A 193 -1.01 21.69 2.81
CA SER A 193 -0.98 22.88 1.98
C SER A 193 -2.05 22.77 0.88
N LYS A 194 -3.11 23.57 0.98
CA LYS A 194 -4.21 23.62 -0.01
C LYS A 194 -3.70 23.70 -1.46
N THR A 195 -2.72 24.56 -1.72
CA THR A 195 -2.13 24.72 -3.06
C THR A 195 -1.41 23.46 -3.53
N ARG A 196 -0.63 22.80 -2.66
CA ARG A 196 0.08 21.58 -3.03
C ARG A 196 -0.88 20.40 -3.17
N ALA A 197 -1.90 20.28 -2.31
CA ALA A 197 -2.95 19.27 -2.40
C ALA A 197 -3.73 19.41 -3.71
N ALA A 198 -4.21 20.62 -4.04
CA ALA A 198 -4.95 20.87 -5.28
C ALA A 198 -4.12 20.54 -6.54
N ARG A 199 -2.81 20.84 -6.52
CA ARG A 199 -1.91 20.44 -7.61
C ARG A 199 -1.72 18.91 -7.70
N LEU A 200 -1.80 18.16 -6.60
CA LEU A 200 -1.73 16.69 -6.59
C LEU A 200 -2.99 16.11 -7.24
N VAL A 201 -4.15 16.58 -6.78
CA VAL A 201 -5.47 16.19 -7.31
C VAL A 201 -5.59 16.52 -8.81
N ARG A 202 -5.12 17.70 -9.24
CA ARG A 202 -5.10 18.05 -10.67
C ARG A 202 -4.23 17.11 -11.50
N GLU A 203 -3.02 16.81 -11.05
CA GLU A 203 -2.15 15.83 -11.75
C GLU A 203 -2.79 14.45 -11.77
N PHE A 204 -3.40 14.03 -10.65
CA PHE A 204 -4.13 12.78 -10.57
C PHE A 204 -5.17 12.73 -11.68
N HIS A 205 -6.14 13.66 -11.74
CA HIS A 205 -7.22 13.65 -12.73
C HIS A 205 -6.77 13.86 -14.18
N ALA A 206 -5.66 14.56 -14.41
CA ALA A 206 -5.16 14.81 -15.75
C ALA A 206 -4.61 13.56 -16.45
N ARG A 207 -4.36 12.46 -15.72
CA ARG A 207 -3.99 11.16 -16.28
C ARG A 207 -5.23 10.45 -16.82
N SER A 208 -5.10 9.72 -17.91
CA SER A 208 -6.21 8.92 -18.46
C SER A 208 -6.25 7.50 -17.90
N GLY A 209 -5.14 7.01 -17.35
CA GLY A 209 -5.04 5.68 -16.77
C GLY A 209 -3.91 5.54 -15.76
N ASP A 210 -3.71 4.30 -15.32
CA ASP A 210 -2.66 3.92 -14.40
C ASP A 210 -1.51 3.23 -15.16
N TYR A 211 -0.74 4.03 -15.91
CA TYR A 211 0.34 3.53 -16.76
C TYR A 211 1.66 3.34 -16.00
N ASN A 212 1.71 3.71 -14.72
CA ASN A 212 2.91 3.65 -13.89
C ASN A 212 2.68 2.71 -12.72
N VAL A 213 3.39 1.59 -12.72
CA VAL A 213 3.50 0.74 -11.53
C VAL A 213 4.64 1.32 -10.68
N GLY A 214 4.35 1.69 -9.44
CA GLY A 214 5.35 2.29 -8.53
C GLY A 214 6.60 1.42 -8.39
N GLY A 215 7.77 2.04 -8.23
CA GLY A 215 9.03 1.32 -7.99
C GLY A 215 9.69 0.66 -9.23
N THR A 216 9.24 0.97 -10.45
CA THR A 216 9.94 0.55 -11.69
C THR A 216 10.95 1.60 -12.14
N THR A 217 12.25 1.24 -12.20
CA THR A 217 13.34 2.18 -12.54
C THR A 217 13.71 2.21 -14.02
N LYS A 218 13.22 1.28 -14.83
CA LYS A 218 13.65 1.09 -16.23
C LYS A 218 12.66 1.58 -17.29
N GLN A 219 11.46 2.00 -16.89
CA GLN A 219 10.45 2.54 -17.81
C GLN A 219 10.26 4.03 -17.52
N PRO A 220 10.34 4.92 -18.53
CA PRO A 220 10.17 6.34 -18.28
C PRO A 220 8.76 6.67 -17.78
N LEU A 221 8.68 7.41 -16.66
CA LEU A 221 7.42 7.75 -16.00
C LEU A 221 6.40 8.46 -16.90
N VAL A 222 5.22 7.88 -17.07
CA VAL A 222 4.14 8.42 -17.89
C VAL A 222 3.32 9.42 -17.08
N THR A 223 3.72 10.68 -17.11
CA THR A 223 2.99 11.78 -16.46
C THR A 223 1.83 12.27 -17.32
N ALA A 224 0.93 13.07 -16.75
CA ALA A 224 -0.15 13.69 -17.52
C ALA A 224 0.39 14.55 -18.68
N TYR A 225 1.53 15.22 -18.47
CA TYR A 225 2.21 15.95 -19.55
C TYR A 225 2.69 15.03 -20.66
N ARG A 226 3.27 13.87 -20.32
CA ARG A 226 3.72 12.88 -21.32
C ARG A 226 2.54 12.31 -22.10
N GLU A 227 1.43 11.97 -21.46
CA GLU A 227 0.22 11.54 -22.16
C GLU A 227 -0.26 12.58 -23.17
N LYS A 228 -0.34 13.86 -22.77
CA LYS A 228 -0.69 14.94 -23.70
C LYS A 228 0.31 15.09 -24.85
N ALA A 229 1.60 15.01 -24.56
CA ALA A 229 2.64 15.07 -25.59
C ALA A 229 2.54 13.89 -26.57
N LEU A 230 2.21 12.68 -26.08
CA LEU A 230 1.97 11.51 -26.91
C LEU A 230 0.74 11.69 -27.81
N ARG A 231 -0.38 12.24 -27.29
CA ARG A 231 -1.55 12.57 -28.13
C ARG A 231 -1.19 13.55 -29.25
N VAL A 232 -0.42 14.57 -28.92
CA VAL A 232 0.08 15.56 -29.88
C VAL A 232 1.00 14.91 -30.91
N ALA A 233 1.89 14.01 -30.48
CA ALA A 233 2.79 13.29 -31.37
C ALA A 233 2.03 12.36 -32.32
N ASN A 234 1.07 11.59 -31.82
CA ASN A 234 0.23 10.68 -32.60
C ASN A 234 -0.47 11.41 -33.76
N VAL A 235 -1.04 12.59 -33.50
CA VAL A 235 -1.69 13.40 -34.56
C VAL A 235 -0.70 13.87 -35.63
N LEU A 236 0.56 14.12 -35.26
CA LEU A 236 1.61 14.55 -36.19
C LEU A 236 2.28 13.38 -36.93
N GLU A 237 1.91 12.14 -36.64
CA GLU A 237 2.39 10.96 -37.38
C GLU A 237 1.90 10.98 -38.83
N GLU A 238 0.70 11.53 -39.07
CA GLU A 238 0.12 11.74 -40.41
C GLU A 238 0.88 12.79 -41.24
N GLY A 239 1.73 13.61 -40.60
CA GLY A 239 2.54 14.63 -41.24
C GLY A 239 2.48 16.02 -40.59
N PRO A 240 3.13 17.03 -41.20
CA PRO A 240 3.20 18.36 -40.61
C PRO A 240 1.85 19.07 -40.55
N LEU A 241 1.46 19.57 -39.38
CA LEU A 241 0.17 20.23 -39.16
C LEU A 241 0.30 21.56 -38.42
N ARG A 242 -0.70 22.43 -38.61
CA ARG A 242 -0.83 23.68 -37.85
C ARG A 242 -1.15 23.37 -36.39
N ALA A 243 -0.56 24.10 -35.45
CA ALA A 243 -0.80 23.91 -34.01
C ALA A 243 -2.29 23.94 -33.61
N ALA A 244 -3.11 24.73 -34.30
CA ALA A 244 -4.56 24.77 -34.08
C ALA A 244 -5.27 23.46 -34.49
N VAL A 245 -4.85 22.85 -35.60
CA VAL A 245 -5.38 21.56 -36.08
C VAL A 245 -4.97 20.46 -35.11
N VAL A 246 -3.69 20.45 -34.70
CA VAL A 246 -3.16 19.51 -33.70
C VAL A 246 -3.94 19.60 -32.40
N ARG A 247 -4.19 20.81 -31.87
CA ARG A 247 -5.01 21.04 -30.67
C ARG A 247 -6.39 20.39 -30.79
N SER A 248 -7.07 20.61 -31.92
CA SER A 248 -8.42 20.10 -32.14
C SER A 248 -8.44 18.58 -32.24
N ARG A 249 -7.55 17.99 -33.05
CA ARG A 249 -7.51 16.54 -33.27
C ARG A 249 -7.02 15.76 -32.06
N ALA A 250 -6.03 16.29 -31.33
CA ALA A 250 -5.48 15.61 -30.15
C ALA A 250 -6.41 15.74 -28.92
N GLY A 251 -7.37 16.67 -28.93
CA GLY A 251 -8.17 17.02 -27.76
C GLY A 251 -7.34 17.66 -26.63
N VAL A 252 -6.17 18.24 -26.96
CA VAL A 252 -5.23 18.80 -25.98
C VAL A 252 -5.24 20.32 -26.07
N GLY A 253 -5.95 20.97 -25.14
CA GLY A 253 -6.15 22.43 -25.14
C GLY A 253 -4.86 23.25 -25.15
N ASP A 254 -3.79 22.74 -24.54
CA ASP A 254 -2.47 23.35 -24.43
C ASP A 254 -1.44 22.85 -25.46
N ALA A 255 -1.88 22.20 -26.56
CA ALA A 255 -1.00 21.62 -27.58
C ALA A 255 0.04 22.62 -28.13
N ALA A 256 -0.33 23.88 -28.35
CA ALA A 256 0.61 24.90 -28.81
C ALA A 256 1.79 25.10 -27.83
N SER A 257 1.54 25.08 -26.52
CA SER A 257 2.59 25.20 -25.51
C SER A 257 3.49 23.97 -25.48
N ILE A 258 2.92 22.77 -25.65
CA ILE A 258 3.68 21.51 -25.73
C ILE A 258 4.63 21.53 -26.93
N LEU A 259 4.12 21.88 -28.10
CA LEU A 259 4.90 21.99 -29.34
C LEU A 259 6.03 23.02 -29.23
N GLN A 260 5.78 24.16 -28.58
CA GLN A 260 6.77 25.22 -28.43
C GLN A 260 7.87 24.90 -27.41
N LYS A 261 7.48 24.37 -26.24
CA LYS A 261 8.43 24.06 -25.16
C LYS A 261 9.27 22.83 -25.48
N ASN A 262 8.67 21.87 -26.19
CA ASN A 262 9.34 20.68 -26.72
C ASN A 262 10.30 19.99 -25.73
N TYR A 263 9.87 19.80 -24.48
CA TYR A 263 10.75 19.29 -23.41
C TYR A 263 11.38 17.93 -23.72
N TYR A 264 10.79 17.14 -24.62
CA TYR A 264 11.28 15.82 -25.02
C TYR A 264 12.01 15.80 -26.37
N GLY A 265 12.08 16.94 -27.08
CA GLY A 265 12.69 16.98 -28.41
C GLY A 265 11.91 16.25 -29.50
N TRP A 266 10.62 15.96 -29.28
CA TRP A 266 9.78 15.18 -30.22
C TRP A 266 9.26 15.98 -31.41
N PHE A 267 9.27 17.31 -31.30
CA PHE A 267 8.64 18.20 -32.27
C PHE A 267 9.67 19.13 -32.90
N GLU A 268 9.44 19.48 -34.16
CA GLU A 268 10.19 20.53 -34.85
C GLU A 268 9.24 21.49 -35.55
N ARG A 269 9.64 22.76 -35.64
CA ARG A 269 8.86 23.80 -36.31
C ARG A 269 9.39 23.97 -37.72
N GLN A 270 8.68 23.43 -38.71
CA GLN A 270 9.08 23.54 -40.12
C GLN A 270 8.83 24.93 -40.70
N SER A 271 7.73 25.57 -40.28
CA SER A 271 7.41 26.95 -40.69
C SER A 271 6.49 27.63 -39.67
N ARG A 272 6.00 28.84 -39.98
CA ARG A 272 5.22 29.64 -39.01
C ARG A 272 3.95 28.92 -38.56
N GLY A 273 4.03 28.29 -37.38
CA GLY A 273 2.90 27.64 -36.72
C GLY A 273 2.60 26.23 -37.24
N ILE A 274 3.45 25.69 -38.11
CA ILE A 274 3.40 24.31 -38.63
C ILE A 274 4.50 23.51 -37.94
N TYR A 275 4.13 22.35 -37.42
CA TYR A 275 5.01 21.46 -36.67
C TYR A 275 4.99 20.05 -37.26
N ALA A 276 6.11 19.35 -37.14
CA ALA A 276 6.27 17.96 -37.53
C ALA A 276 6.95 17.17 -36.40
N LEU A 277 6.99 15.84 -36.54
CA LEU A 277 7.76 14.96 -35.67
C LEU A 277 9.22 14.92 -36.08
N THR A 278 10.10 14.96 -35.08
CA THR A 278 11.51 14.58 -35.21
C THR A 278 11.65 13.05 -35.29
N SER A 279 12.86 12.56 -35.55
CA SER A 279 13.22 11.15 -35.43
C SER A 279 12.91 10.58 -34.04
N GLU A 280 13.23 11.35 -33.00
CA GLU A 280 13.00 11.00 -31.60
C GLU A 280 11.50 10.93 -31.29
N GLY A 281 10.71 11.84 -31.86
CA GLY A 281 9.25 11.82 -31.74
C GLY A 281 8.63 10.57 -32.35
N LYS A 282 9.08 10.16 -33.54
CA LYS A 282 8.63 8.90 -34.18
C LYS A 282 9.03 7.68 -33.35
N ALA A 283 10.26 7.64 -32.84
CA ALA A 283 10.72 6.56 -31.97
C ALA A 283 9.89 6.48 -30.67
N ALA A 284 9.48 7.63 -30.11
CA ALA A 284 8.62 7.67 -28.94
C ALA A 284 7.23 7.07 -29.19
N ILE A 285 6.60 7.33 -30.34
CA ILE A 285 5.31 6.71 -30.70
C ILE A 285 5.43 5.18 -30.67
N ALA A 286 6.47 4.63 -31.29
CA ALA A 286 6.73 3.19 -31.25
C ALA A 286 6.99 2.68 -29.83
N GLN A 287 7.79 3.42 -29.03
CA GLN A 287 8.10 3.05 -27.65
C GLN A 287 6.87 2.99 -26.75
N TYR A 288 5.90 3.90 -26.94
CA TYR A 288 4.70 4.04 -26.10
C TYR A 288 3.42 3.57 -26.79
N ALA A 289 3.53 2.73 -27.83
CA ALA A 289 2.38 2.25 -28.60
C ALA A 289 1.30 1.58 -27.73
N ASN A 290 1.73 0.82 -26.72
CA ASN A 290 0.84 0.19 -25.74
C ASN A 290 0.03 1.20 -24.92
N ILE A 291 0.60 2.37 -24.63
CA ILE A 291 -0.10 3.45 -23.91
C ILE A 291 -1.05 4.17 -24.85
N LEU A 292 -0.59 4.52 -26.06
CA LEU A 292 -1.40 5.18 -27.09
C LEU A 292 -2.68 4.38 -27.39
N ALA A 293 -2.59 3.05 -27.50
CA ALA A 293 -3.74 2.18 -27.72
C ALA A 293 -4.80 2.24 -26.60
N GLN A 294 -4.40 2.63 -25.38
CA GLN A 294 -5.27 2.74 -24.21
C GLN A 294 -5.73 4.18 -23.93
N LEU A 295 -5.24 5.18 -24.68
CA LEU A 295 -5.65 6.57 -24.50
C LEU A 295 -7.07 6.79 -25.08
N PRO A 296 -8.02 7.33 -24.30
CA PRO A 296 -9.38 7.54 -24.78
C PRO A 296 -9.41 8.56 -25.94
N GLY A 297 -10.15 8.24 -27.00
CA GLY A 297 -10.32 9.09 -28.19
C GLY A 297 -9.22 8.97 -29.24
N LEU A 298 -8.32 7.99 -29.12
CA LEU A 298 -7.30 7.66 -30.13
C LEU A 298 -7.39 6.22 -30.66
N SER A 299 -8.27 5.38 -30.11
CA SER A 299 -8.59 4.07 -30.68
C SER A 299 -9.37 4.24 -31.99
N PRO A 300 -9.14 3.39 -33.01
CA PRO A 300 -9.85 3.47 -34.29
C PRO A 300 -11.36 3.32 -34.15
#